data_AF-A0A0L8GJU4-F1
#
_entry.id   AF-A0A0L8GJU4-F1
#
_cell.length_a   1.000
_cell.length_b   1.000
_cell.length_c   1.000
_cell.angle_alpha   90.00
_cell.angle_beta   90.00
_cell.angle_gamma   90.00
#
_symmetry.space_group_name_H-M   'P 1'
#
loop_
_entity.id
_entity.type
_entity.pdbx_description
1 polymer ?
#
loop_
_entity_poly.entity_id
_entity_poly.type
_entity_poly.pdbx_seq_one_letter_code
_entity_poly.pdbx_strand_id
1 'polypeptide(L)'
;MMAVKLSNSSDGWSLYWTDIKMDNLAVNSNGQVKIVDVENIIVVDRLELAKLKPPGWNQLAESVYDECDSDCISFSDKQLCLHLDADHNYYGVCRSLLSKYAYSGATTYGLLHHIPWNIEQKWFLGDLIKECMQPSIKGQRQIVTDQLIRSLQKIISRA
;
A
#
# COMPACT_ATOMS: atom_id res chain seq x y z
N MET A 1 -4.56 6.78 -6.37
CA MET A 1 -4.05 5.39 -6.22
C MET A 1 -5.06 4.56 -5.44
N MET A 2 -5.15 3.24 -5.68
CA MET A 2 -6.07 2.32 -4.97
C MET A 2 -5.95 2.41 -3.44
N ALA A 3 -4.72 2.32 -2.91
CA ALA A 3 -4.47 2.40 -1.47
C ALA A 3 -5.00 3.69 -0.82
N VAL A 4 -4.89 4.84 -1.51
CA VAL A 4 -5.48 6.12 -1.04
C VAL A 4 -7.00 6.02 -0.92
N LYS A 5 -7.67 5.47 -1.96
CA LYS A 5 -9.14 5.36 -1.99
C LYS A 5 -9.69 4.43 -0.92
N LEU A 6 -8.97 3.34 -0.63
CA LEU A 6 -9.35 2.37 0.39
C LEU A 6 -9.10 2.93 1.81
N SER A 7 -7.96 3.60 2.04
CA SER A 7 -7.65 4.17 3.35
C SER A 7 -8.56 5.36 3.72
N ASN A 8 -8.90 6.22 2.76
CA ASN A 8 -9.64 7.46 2.99
C ASN A 8 -10.79 7.61 1.99
N SER A 9 -11.89 6.89 2.22
CA SER A 9 -13.10 7.09 1.44
C SER A 9 -13.85 8.36 1.87
N SER A 10 -14.55 9.01 0.93
CA SER A 10 -15.36 10.21 1.21
C SER A 10 -16.53 9.97 2.15
N ASP A 11 -16.90 8.70 2.35
CA ASP A 11 -18.18 8.30 2.95
C ASP A 11 -18.04 8.02 4.45
N GLY A 12 -16.89 8.35 5.04
CA GLY A 12 -16.61 8.16 6.47
C GLY A 12 -16.09 6.76 6.81
N TRP A 13 -15.72 5.95 5.82
CA TRP A 13 -15.21 4.59 6.02
C TRP A 13 -13.73 4.47 5.65
N SER A 14 -13.01 3.62 6.37
CA SER A 14 -11.71 3.09 5.94
C SER A 14 -11.86 1.60 5.65
N LEU A 15 -11.31 1.17 4.52
CA LEU A 15 -11.25 -0.22 4.09
C LEU A 15 -9.79 -0.64 4.10
N TYR A 16 -9.40 -1.46 5.06
CA TYR A 16 -8.03 -1.99 5.14
C TYR A 16 -7.99 -3.37 4.54
N TRP A 17 -7.37 -3.48 3.36
CA TRP A 17 -7.26 -4.74 2.65
C TRP A 17 -6.06 -5.51 3.21
N THR A 18 -6.33 -6.63 3.87
CA THR A 18 -5.30 -7.37 4.62
C THR A 18 -4.62 -8.47 3.81
N ASP A 19 -5.16 -8.78 2.63
CA ASP A 19 -4.63 -9.79 1.69
C ASP A 19 -4.34 -9.16 0.32
N ILE A 20 -3.52 -8.10 0.30
CA ILE A 20 -3.12 -7.43 -0.94
C ILE A 20 -2.08 -8.29 -1.66
N LYS A 21 -2.46 -8.89 -2.79
CA LYS A 21 -1.56 -9.67 -3.66
C LYS A 21 -2.02 -9.63 -5.12
N MET A 22 -1.12 -9.97 -6.05
CA MET A 22 -1.39 -9.91 -7.48
C MET A 22 -2.54 -10.82 -7.91
N ASP A 23 -2.69 -12.00 -7.30
CA ASP A 23 -3.75 -12.97 -7.62
C ASP A 23 -5.17 -12.44 -7.31
N ASN A 24 -5.27 -11.44 -6.43
CA ASN A 24 -6.53 -10.81 -6.07
C ASN A 24 -6.88 -9.61 -6.97
N LEU A 25 -6.08 -9.37 -8.02
CA LEU A 25 -6.27 -8.31 -9.00
C LEU A 25 -6.52 -8.91 -10.40
N ALA A 26 -7.52 -8.38 -11.09
CA ALA A 26 -7.78 -8.69 -12.50
C ALA A 26 -7.69 -7.42 -13.35
N VAL A 27 -7.31 -7.58 -14.62
CA VAL A 27 -7.31 -6.49 -15.60
C VAL A 27 -8.36 -6.80 -16.67
N ASN A 28 -9.29 -5.88 -16.89
CA ASN A 28 -10.30 -6.05 -17.93
C ASN A 28 -9.74 -5.70 -19.33
N SER A 29 -10.55 -5.91 -20.37
CA SER A 29 -10.17 -5.62 -21.77
C SER A 29 -9.81 -4.17 -22.05
N ASN A 30 -10.22 -3.23 -21.19
CA ASN A 30 -9.89 -1.81 -21.27
C ASN A 30 -8.60 -1.45 -20.50
N GLY A 31 -7.87 -2.43 -19.98
CA GLY A 31 -6.67 -2.20 -19.18
C GLY A 31 -6.95 -1.70 -17.75
N GLN A 32 -8.19 -1.77 -17.27
CA GLN A 32 -8.55 -1.31 -15.93
C GLN A 32 -8.36 -2.41 -14.90
N VAL A 33 -7.63 -2.10 -13.82
CA VAL A 33 -7.44 -2.99 -12.69
C VAL A 33 -8.72 -3.06 -11.83
N LYS A 34 -9.10 -4.27 -11.43
CA LYS A 34 -10.24 -4.60 -10.56
C LYS A 34 -9.76 -5.49 -9.42
N ILE A 35 -10.30 -5.28 -8.22
CA ILE A 35 -10.12 -6.19 -7.09
C ILE A 35 -11.18 -7.28 -7.23
N VAL A 36 -10.76 -8.55 -7.23
CA VAL A 36 -11.67 -9.70 -7.45
C VAL A 36 -11.87 -10.55 -6.21
N ASP A 37 -10.96 -10.46 -5.24
CA ASP A 37 -11.08 -11.08 -3.94
C ASP A 37 -11.15 -9.99 -2.85
N VAL A 38 -12.25 -9.99 -2.11
CA VAL A 38 -12.60 -8.98 -1.11
C VAL A 38 -12.99 -9.59 0.23
N GLU A 39 -12.65 -10.86 0.48
CA GLU A 39 -13.00 -11.54 1.73
C GLU A 39 -12.19 -11.03 2.93
N ASN A 40 -10.98 -10.52 2.68
CA ASN A 40 -10.01 -10.09 3.69
C ASN A 40 -9.93 -8.55 3.78
N ILE A 41 -11.06 -7.90 4.12
CA ILE A 41 -11.12 -6.43 4.31
C ILE A 41 -11.66 -6.11 5.70
N ILE A 42 -10.89 -5.32 6.45
CA ILE A 42 -11.35 -4.70 7.70
C ILE A 42 -12.05 -3.38 7.35
N VAL A 43 -13.29 -3.23 7.83
CA VAL A 43 -14.10 -2.02 7.65
C VAL A 43 -14.12 -1.23 8.94
N VAL A 44 -13.76 0.05 8.88
CA VAL A 44 -13.67 0.93 10.05
C VAL A 44 -14.53 2.16 9.86
N ASP A 45 -15.44 2.40 10.81
CA ASP A 45 -16.25 3.63 10.88
C ASP A 45 -15.40 4.79 11.44
N ARG A 46 -14.98 5.69 10.54
CA ARG A 46 -14.18 6.87 10.91
C ARG A 46 -15.01 7.92 11.63
N LEU A 47 -16.32 7.97 11.38
CA LEU A 47 -17.23 8.93 12.02
C LEU A 47 -17.46 8.55 13.47
N GLU A 48 -17.63 7.26 13.76
CA GLU A 48 -17.70 6.75 15.12
C GLU A 48 -16.36 6.94 15.85
N LEU A 49 -15.23 6.61 15.22
CA LEU A 49 -13.91 6.87 15.80
C LEU A 49 -13.67 8.33 16.14
N ALA A 50 -14.07 9.26 15.25
CA ALA A 50 -13.94 10.70 15.48
C ALA A 50 -14.83 11.20 16.65
N LYS A 51 -15.92 10.48 16.96
CA LYS A 51 -16.78 10.76 18.13
C LYS A 51 -16.21 10.16 19.42
N LEU A 52 -15.83 8.87 19.39
CA LEU A 52 -15.39 8.13 20.58
C LEU A 52 -14.00 8.56 21.05
N LYS A 53 -13.10 8.88 20.11
CA LYS A 53 -11.73 9.30 20.38
C LYS A 53 -11.00 8.37 21.38
N PRO A 54 -10.94 7.05 21.13
CA PRO A 54 -10.25 6.13 22.02
C PRO A 54 -8.78 6.53 22.24
N PRO A 55 -8.11 6.06 23.31
CA PRO A 55 -6.71 6.39 23.55
C PRO A 55 -5.83 6.11 22.32
N GLY A 56 -5.10 7.12 21.85
CA GLY A 56 -4.24 7.03 20.68
C GLY A 56 -4.92 7.29 19.33
N TRP A 57 -6.23 7.57 19.27
CA TRP A 57 -6.98 7.72 18.01
C TRP A 57 -6.38 8.67 16.97
N ASN A 58 -5.68 9.71 17.43
CA ASN A 58 -5.06 10.75 16.60
C ASN A 58 -3.61 10.43 16.21
N GLN A 59 -3.09 9.27 16.60
CA GLN A 59 -1.77 8.80 16.19
C GLN A 59 -1.89 8.04 14.87
N LEU A 60 -0.82 8.08 14.08
CA LEU A 60 -0.73 7.25 12.88
C LEU A 60 -0.50 5.79 13.29
N ALA A 61 -1.41 4.90 12.88
CA ALA A 61 -1.20 3.47 12.91
C ALA A 61 -0.31 3.06 11.73
N GLU A 62 0.99 2.90 12.01
CA GLU A 62 1.95 2.47 11.01
C GLU A 62 2.07 0.95 10.96
N SER A 63 1.99 0.40 9.76
CA SER A 63 2.33 -1.00 9.54
C SER A 63 3.83 -1.22 9.72
N VAL A 64 4.16 -2.23 10.53
CA VAL A 64 5.52 -2.66 10.78
C VAL A 64 6.01 -3.52 9.62
N TYR A 65 7.23 -3.26 9.15
CA TYR A 65 7.88 -4.10 8.16
C TYR A 65 8.22 -5.47 8.79
N ASP A 66 7.80 -6.54 8.14
CA ASP A 66 8.10 -7.90 8.57
C ASP A 66 9.23 -8.49 7.70
N GLU A 67 10.29 -8.96 8.36
CA GLU A 67 11.45 -9.60 7.74
C GLU A 67 11.11 -11.05 7.37
N CYS A 68 10.27 -11.22 6.34
CA CYS A 68 10.06 -12.50 5.69
C CYS A 68 10.41 -12.45 4.20
N ASP A 69 10.68 -13.63 3.63
CA ASP A 69 11.11 -13.79 2.24
C ASP A 69 9.96 -13.63 1.24
N SER A 70 8.73 -14.04 1.59
CA SER A 70 7.56 -13.98 0.70
C SER A 70 6.25 -13.96 1.48
N ASP A 71 5.26 -13.22 0.97
CA ASP A 71 3.85 -13.29 1.39
C ASP A 71 3.58 -13.02 2.88
N CYS A 72 4.29 -12.06 3.48
CA CYS A 72 3.94 -11.52 4.81
C CYS A 72 3.49 -10.07 4.72
N ILE A 73 2.18 -9.88 4.60
CA ILE A 73 1.53 -8.68 5.11
C ILE A 73 1.20 -8.94 6.57
N SER A 74 1.87 -8.23 7.46
CA SER A 74 1.52 -8.19 8.88
C SER A 74 0.62 -6.99 9.16
N PHE A 75 -0.39 -7.18 9.99
CA PHE A 75 -1.31 -6.13 10.43
C PHE A 75 -1.82 -6.41 11.84
N SER A 76 -2.30 -5.36 12.50
CA SER A 76 -3.03 -5.46 13.77
C SER A 76 -4.41 -4.85 13.59
N ASP A 77 -5.43 -5.68 13.72
CA ASP A 77 -6.83 -5.27 13.80
C ASP A 77 -7.04 -4.13 14.80
N LYS A 78 -6.46 -4.24 16.00
CA LYS A 78 -6.52 -3.21 17.04
C LYS A 78 -5.90 -1.88 16.58
N GLN A 79 -4.75 -1.92 15.93
CA GLN A 79 -4.12 -0.70 15.41
C GLN A 79 -5.00 -0.07 14.31
N LEU A 80 -5.51 -0.87 13.38
CA LEU A 80 -6.34 -0.39 12.27
C LEU A 80 -7.70 0.16 12.73
N CYS A 81 -8.31 -0.46 13.74
CA CYS A 81 -9.65 -0.11 14.23
C CYS A 81 -9.67 1.01 15.26
N LEU A 82 -8.55 1.34 15.92
CA LEU A 82 -8.52 2.38 16.97
C LEU A 82 -7.94 3.72 16.52
N HIS A 83 -7.32 3.78 15.34
CA HIS A 83 -6.67 4.99 14.84
C HIS A 83 -7.41 5.57 13.65
N LEU A 84 -7.49 6.90 13.61
CA LEU A 84 -8.12 7.59 12.51
C LEU A 84 -7.32 7.43 11.22
N ASP A 85 -5.99 7.46 11.30
CA ASP A 85 -5.13 7.33 10.13
C ASP A 85 -4.25 6.09 10.26
N ALA A 86 -4.22 5.28 9.19
CA ALA A 86 -3.32 4.15 9.08
C ALA A 86 -2.74 4.07 7.66
N ASP A 87 -1.50 3.58 7.56
CA ASP A 87 -0.79 3.49 6.29
C ASP A 87 -0.76 2.07 5.70
N HIS A 88 -1.54 1.15 6.27
CA HIS A 88 -1.56 -0.27 5.91
C HIS A 88 -1.74 -0.57 4.44
N ASN A 89 -2.68 0.09 3.76
CA ASN A 89 -2.87 -0.13 2.33
C ASN A 89 -1.67 0.34 1.50
N TYR A 90 -0.96 1.39 1.94
CA TYR A 90 0.27 1.85 1.28
C TYR A 90 1.38 0.83 1.48
N TYR A 91 1.53 0.34 2.72
CA TYR A 91 2.47 -0.71 3.05
C TYR A 91 2.23 -1.98 2.21
N GLY A 92 0.99 -2.48 2.19
CA GLY A 92 0.65 -3.69 1.45
C GLY A 92 0.85 -3.55 -0.06
N VAL A 93 0.54 -2.40 -0.66
CA VAL A 93 0.87 -2.15 -2.09
C VAL A 93 2.38 -2.17 -2.32
N CYS A 94 3.14 -1.43 -1.50
CA CYS A 94 4.57 -1.33 -1.71
C CYS A 94 5.30 -2.66 -1.48
N ARG A 95 4.89 -3.41 -0.45
CA ARG A 95 5.45 -4.72 -0.14
C ARG A 95 5.00 -5.79 -1.14
N SER A 96 3.70 -5.97 -1.29
CA SER A 96 3.13 -7.16 -1.92
C SER A 96 2.73 -6.99 -3.38
N LEU A 97 2.86 -5.79 -3.95
CA LEU A 97 2.67 -5.59 -5.41
C LEU A 97 3.91 -5.03 -6.09
N LEU A 98 4.60 -4.06 -5.48
CA LEU A 98 5.66 -3.32 -6.18
C LEU A 98 7.05 -3.90 -5.97
N SER A 99 7.35 -4.35 -4.76
CA SER A 99 8.70 -4.80 -4.41
C SER A 99 9.06 -6.18 -4.94
N LYS A 100 10.34 -6.55 -4.81
CA LYS A 100 10.84 -7.90 -5.08
C LYS A 100 10.26 -8.99 -4.15
N TYR A 101 9.63 -8.61 -3.03
CA TYR A 101 9.03 -9.53 -2.06
C TYR A 101 7.57 -9.87 -2.36
N ALA A 102 6.99 -9.24 -3.39
CA ALA A 102 5.69 -9.61 -3.89
C ALA A 102 5.78 -11.01 -4.52
N TYR A 103 5.28 -12.00 -3.79
CA TYR A 103 5.15 -13.36 -4.24
C TYR A 103 3.67 -13.65 -4.46
N SER A 104 3.35 -14.30 -5.57
CA SER A 104 2.02 -14.80 -5.86
C SER A 104 2.16 -16.16 -6.55
N GLY A 105 1.15 -17.02 -6.52
CA GLY A 105 1.23 -18.32 -7.18
C GLY A 105 1.59 -18.20 -8.67
N ALA A 106 1.31 -17.04 -9.28
CA ALA A 106 1.62 -16.69 -10.65
C ALA A 106 2.98 -16.00 -10.88
N THR A 107 3.60 -15.37 -9.86
CA THR A 107 4.84 -14.59 -10.03
C THR A 107 5.79 -14.71 -8.83
N THR A 108 7.08 -14.79 -9.10
CA THR A 108 8.12 -14.79 -8.05
C THR A 108 8.55 -13.39 -7.59
N TYR A 109 8.08 -12.34 -8.27
CA TYR A 109 8.46 -10.96 -8.00
C TYR A 109 7.32 -9.97 -8.32
N GLY A 110 7.40 -8.75 -7.77
CA GLY A 110 6.42 -7.68 -7.99
C GLY A 110 6.61 -6.88 -9.26
N LEU A 111 5.71 -5.94 -9.51
CA LEU A 111 5.63 -5.19 -10.77
C LEU A 111 6.86 -4.33 -11.08
N LEU A 112 7.64 -3.94 -10.06
CA LEU A 112 8.85 -3.09 -10.21
C LEU A 112 10.13 -3.81 -9.77
N HIS A 113 10.16 -5.13 -9.85
CA HIS A 113 11.28 -5.95 -9.41
C HIS A 113 12.59 -5.80 -10.22
N HIS A 114 12.50 -5.42 -11.50
CA HIS A 114 13.66 -5.15 -12.37
C HIS A 114 13.51 -3.78 -13.06
N ILE A 115 13.98 -2.72 -12.39
CA ILE A 115 13.94 -1.37 -12.96
C ILE A 115 15.12 -1.19 -13.93
N PRO A 116 14.88 -0.76 -15.19
CA PRO A 116 15.96 -0.47 -16.12
C PRO A 116 16.93 0.57 -15.57
N TRP A 117 18.24 0.36 -15.76
CA TRP A 117 19.30 1.17 -15.16
C TRP A 117 19.15 2.69 -15.42
N ASN A 118 18.70 3.07 -16.61
CA ASN A 118 18.50 4.47 -17.03
C ASN A 118 17.29 5.11 -16.34
N ILE A 119 16.29 4.30 -15.96
CA ILE A 119 15.14 4.74 -15.17
C ILE A 119 15.58 4.84 -13.70
N GLU A 120 16.31 3.85 -13.20
CA GLU A 120 16.76 3.83 -11.81
C GLU A 120 17.68 5.02 -11.48
N GLN A 121 18.69 5.29 -12.30
CA GLN A 121 19.60 6.43 -12.09
C GLN A 121 18.89 7.79 -12.08
N LYS A 122 17.75 7.91 -12.77
CA LYS A 122 17.04 9.18 -12.93
C LYS A 122 15.97 9.40 -11.87
N TRP A 123 15.32 8.33 -11.45
CA TRP A 123 14.11 8.40 -10.63
C TRP A 123 14.24 7.71 -9.27
N PHE A 124 15.32 6.95 -9.04
CA PHE A 124 15.62 6.27 -7.78
C PHE A 124 14.43 5.41 -7.30
N LEU A 125 13.82 4.66 -8.23
CA LEU A 125 12.58 3.94 -7.93
C LEU A 125 12.83 2.83 -6.90
N GLY A 126 13.99 2.18 -6.94
CA GLY A 126 14.37 1.16 -5.97
C GLY A 126 14.40 1.71 -4.54
N ASP A 127 15.02 2.87 -4.34
CA ASP A 127 15.07 3.55 -3.03
C ASP A 127 13.68 4.00 -2.58
N LEU A 128 12.86 4.54 -3.49
CA LEU A 128 11.48 4.93 -3.18
C LEU A 128 10.61 3.73 -2.77
N ILE A 129 10.78 2.57 -3.44
CA ILE A 129 10.06 1.34 -3.08
C ILE A 129 10.52 0.86 -1.69
N LYS A 130 11.83 0.88 -1.42
CA LYS A 130 12.38 0.50 -0.11
C LYS A 130 11.82 1.37 1.01
N GLU A 131 11.86 2.69 0.84
CA GLU A 131 11.33 3.66 1.81
C GLU A 131 9.80 3.58 1.94
N CYS A 132 9.09 3.17 0.90
CA CYS A 132 7.66 2.93 1.01
C CYS A 132 7.35 1.69 1.86
N MET A 133 8.10 0.60 1.70
CA MET A 133 7.91 -0.61 2.50
C MET A 133 8.34 -0.43 3.95
N GLN A 134 9.55 0.09 4.14
CA GLN A 134 10.21 0.21 5.43
C GLN A 134 10.76 1.64 5.56
N PRO A 135 9.90 2.59 5.98
CA PRO A 135 10.30 3.98 6.05
C PRO A 135 11.36 4.18 7.13
N SER A 136 12.43 4.91 6.79
CA SER A 136 13.47 5.32 7.74
C SER A 136 13.00 6.38 8.76
N ILE A 137 11.94 7.13 8.43
CA ILE A 137 11.33 8.15 9.30
C ILE A 137 9.85 7.84 9.49
N LYS A 138 9.40 7.93 10.75
CA LYS A 138 8.00 7.79 11.12
C LYS A 138 7.11 8.76 10.33
N GLY A 139 6.05 8.25 9.71
CA GLY A 139 4.99 8.99 9.02
C GLY A 139 5.28 9.30 7.55
N GLN A 140 6.46 8.93 7.01
CA GLN A 140 6.82 9.34 5.66
C GLN A 140 6.28 8.42 4.54
N ARG A 141 5.70 7.27 4.88
CA ARG A 141 5.25 6.27 3.88
C ARG A 141 4.34 6.87 2.82
N GLN A 142 3.40 7.72 3.22
CA GLN A 142 2.48 8.41 2.28
C GLN A 142 3.23 9.39 1.37
N ILE A 143 4.17 10.18 1.92
CA ILE A 143 4.98 11.15 1.16
C ILE A 143 5.81 10.43 0.09
N VAL A 144 6.48 9.34 0.48
CA VAL A 144 7.28 8.51 -0.42
C VAL A 144 6.39 7.87 -1.49
N THR A 145 5.20 7.40 -1.11
CA THR A 145 4.24 6.84 -2.08
C THR A 145 3.81 7.88 -3.11
N ASP A 146 3.54 9.12 -2.70
CA ASP A 146 3.20 10.21 -3.62
C ASP A 146 4.36 10.54 -4.57
N GLN A 147 5.61 10.49 -4.08
CA GLN A 147 6.78 10.64 -4.93
C GLN A 147 6.89 9.50 -5.95
N LEU A 148 6.68 8.25 -5.51
CA LEU A 148 6.68 7.08 -6.38
C LEU A 148 5.63 7.20 -7.49
N ILE A 149 4.39 7.57 -7.14
CA ILE A 149 3.31 7.81 -8.13
C ILE A 149 3.72 8.88 -9.14
N ARG A 150 4.24 10.03 -8.67
CA ARG A 150 4.67 11.12 -9.56
C ARG A 150 5.80 10.69 -10.50
N SER A 151 6.76 9.92 -10.01
CA SER A 151 7.86 9.38 -10.84
C SER A 151 7.32 8.43 -11.90
N LEU A 152 6.44 7.47 -11.53
CA LEU A 152 5.82 6.53 -12.46
C LEU A 152 4.99 7.24 -13.54
N GLN A 153 4.21 8.26 -13.16
CA GLN A 153 3.44 9.07 -14.11
C GLN A 153 4.34 9.77 -15.12
N LYS A 154 5.46 10.35 -14.68
CA LYS A 154 6.42 11.00 -15.58
C LYS A 154 7.11 10.01 -16.51
N ILE A 155 7.38 8.79 -16.04
CA ILE A 155 7.94 7.71 -16.87
C ILE A 155 6.93 7.30 -17.95
N ILE A 156 5.69 7.00 -17.57
CA ILE A 156 4.63 6.56 -18.49
C ILE A 156 4.28 7.65 -19.50
N SER A 157 4.24 8.92 -19.10
CA SER A 157 3.93 10.04 -20.02
C SER A 157 5.01 10.29 -21.09
N ARG A 158 6.16 9.62 -20.99
CA ARG A 158 7.30 9.73 -21.91
C ARG A 158 7.57 8.43 -22.66
N ALA A 159 6.81 7.38 -22.38
CA ALA A 159 6.81 6.10 -23.09
C ALA A 159 5.80 6.17 -24.25
#